data_AF-A0A970C850-F1
#
_entry.id   AF-A0A970C850-F1
#
_cell.length_a   1.000
_cell.length_b   1.000
_cell.length_c   1.000
_cell.angle_alpha   90.00
_cell.angle_beta   90.00
_cell.angle_gamma   90.00
#
_symmetry.space_group_name_H-M   'P 1'
#
loop_
_entity.id
_entity.type
_entity.pdbx_description
1 polymer ?
#
loop_
_entity_poly.entity_id
_entity_poly.type
_entity_poly.pdbx_seq_one_letter_code
_entity_poly.pdbx_strand_id
1 'polypeptide(L)' 'MNYIHNNPVRHHYVRRWLDWPWSSAHDYFESLGREEVMRRWREYPMLNMGMTWDPPEL' A
#
# COMPACT_ATOMS: atom_id res chain seq x y z
N MET A 1 -3.34 3.79 -5.62
CA MET A 1 -2.40 2.66 -5.67
C MET A 1 -1.70 2.47 -4.33
N ASN A 2 -0.89 3.43 -3.87
CA ASN A 2 -0.14 3.33 -2.59
C ASN A 2 -1.02 2.97 -1.38
N TYR A 3 -2.18 3.64 -1.20
CA TYR A 3 -3.10 3.31 -0.10
C TYR A 3 -3.57 1.85 -0.14
N ILE A 4 -4.01 1.37 -1.30
CA ILE A 4 -4.51 -0.01 -1.49
C ILE A 4 -3.42 -1.01 -1.17
N HIS A 5 -2.22 -0.80 -1.71
CA HIS A 5 -1.07 -1.67 -1.44
C HIS A 5 -0.60 -1.62 0.00
N ASN A 6 -0.73 -0.46 0.67
CA ASN A 6 -0.37 -0.33 2.08
C ASN A 6 -1.44 -0.84 3.05
N ASN A 7 -2.65 -1.13 2.57
CA ASN A 7 -3.77 -1.50 3.43
C ASN A 7 -3.46 -2.72 4.33
N PRO A 8 -2.79 -3.78 3.84
CA PRO A 8 -2.39 -4.91 4.68
C PRO A 8 -1.41 -4.54 5.81
N VAL A 9 -0.60 -3.50 5.62
CA VAL A 9 0.28 -2.96 6.66
C VAL A 9 -0.53 -2.16 7.69
N ARG A 10 -1.48 -1.34 7.21
CA ARG A 10 -2.40 -0.58 8.06
C ARG A 10 -3.19 -1.49 9.01
N HIS A 11 -3.68 -2.61 8.51
CA HIS A 11 -4.42 -3.62 9.30
C HIS A 11 -3.52 -4.67 9.98
N HIS A 12 -2.21 -4.41 10.06
CA HIS A 12 -1.26 -5.24 10.78
C HIS A 12 -1.12 -6.71 10.30
N TYR A 13 -1.61 -7.05 9.11
CA TYR A 13 -1.44 -8.38 8.54
C TYR A 13 0.01 -8.68 8.16
N VAL A 14 0.75 -7.65 7.70
CA VAL A 14 2.15 -7.75 7.30
C VAL A 14 2.95 -6.51 7.68
N ARG A 15 4.29 -6.63 7.69
CA ARG A 15 5.18 -5.50 8.01
C ARG A 15 5.55 -4.64 6.81
N ARG A 16 5.53 -5.21 5.59
CA ARG A 16 5.81 -4.49 4.35
C ARG A 16 4.69 -4.77 3.36
N TRP A 17 4.32 -3.77 2.58
CA TRP A 17 3.25 -3.88 1.60
C TRP A 17 3.51 -4.96 0.52
N LEU A 18 4.78 -5.21 0.18
CA LEU A 18 5.20 -6.29 -0.71
C LEU A 18 5.21 -7.68 -0.06
N ASP A 19 4.96 -7.80 1.26
CA ASP A 19 4.87 -9.11 1.90
C ASP A 19 3.45 -9.70 1.79
N TRP A 20 2.47 -8.93 1.26
CA TRP A 20 1.08 -9.37 1.12
C TRP A 20 0.81 -10.02 -0.24
N PRO A 21 0.65 -11.36 -0.30
CA PRO A 21 0.58 -12.09 -1.58
C PRO A 21 -0.75 -11.91 -2.30
N TRP A 22 -1.80 -11.46 -1.61
CA TRP A 22 -3.14 -11.29 -2.17
C TRP A 22 -3.38 -9.85 -2.69
N SER A 23 -2.38 -9.26 -3.34
CA SER A 23 -2.51 -7.96 -3.99
C SER A 23 -1.71 -7.88 -5.28
N SER A 24 -2.06 -6.90 -6.12
CA SER A 24 -1.29 -6.56 -7.33
C SER A 24 0.02 -5.80 -7.04
N ALA A 25 0.48 -5.76 -5.78
CA ALA A 25 1.67 -5.04 -5.37
C ALA A 25 2.93 -5.53 -6.08
N HIS A 26 3.05 -6.85 -6.28
CA HIS A 26 4.19 -7.47 -6.96
C HIS A 26 4.24 -7.08 -8.44
N ASP A 27 3.16 -7.32 -9.18
CA ASP A 27 3.06 -6.96 -10.60
C ASP A 27 3.28 -5.45 -10.83
N TYR A 28 2.75 -4.62 -9.91
CA TYR A 28 2.97 -3.18 -9.93
C TYR A 28 4.45 -2.79 -9.73
N PHE A 29 5.14 -3.48 -8.83
CA PHE A 29 6.56 -3.26 -8.58
C PHE A 29 7.44 -3.74 -9.74
N GLU A 30 7.13 -4.90 -10.31
CA GLU A 30 7.87 -5.47 -11.44
C GLU A 30 7.69 -4.64 -12.71
N SER A 31 6.48 -4.14 -12.99
CA SER A 31 6.20 -3.36 -14.20
C SER A 31 6.80 -1.95 -14.21
N LEU A 32 6.88 -1.28 -13.06
CA LEU A 32 7.41 0.09 -12.97
C LEU A 32 8.87 0.16 -12.54
N GLY A 33 9.34 -0.87 -11.84
CA GLY A 33 10.66 -0.88 -11.22
C GLY A 33 10.75 0.02 -9.98
N ARG A 34 11.82 -0.22 -9.20
CA ARG A 34 11.99 0.37 -7.87
C ARG A 34 11.98 1.90 -7.88
N GLU A 35 12.68 2.54 -8.81
CA GLU A 35 12.86 4.00 -8.79
C GLU A 35 11.54 4.74 -8.99
N GLU A 36 10.74 4.33 -9.96
CA GLU A 36 9.43 4.93 -10.25
C GLU A 36 8.43 4.68 -9.14
N VAL A 37 8.42 3.47 -8.57
CA VAL A 37 7.59 3.15 -7.39
C VAL A 37 7.96 4.09 -6.24
N MET A 38 9.25 4.22 -5.90
CA MET A 38 9.69 5.11 -4.81
C MET A 38 9.42 6.59 -5.10
N ARG A 39 9.46 7.02 -6.37
CA ARG A 39 9.04 8.38 -6.77
C ARG A 39 7.55 8.59 -6.48
N ARG A 40 6.69 7.66 -6.89
CA ARG A 40 5.24 7.73 -6.66
C ARG A 40 4.85 7.65 -5.18
N TRP A 41 5.59 6.89 -4.38
CA TRP A 41 5.40 6.86 -2.91
C TRP A 41 5.69 8.22 -2.25
N ARG A 42 6.65 8.98 -2.78
CA ARG A 42 6.96 10.34 -2.30
C ARG A 42 5.98 11.39 -2.82
N GLU A 43 5.59 11.30 -4.08
CA GLU A 43 4.73 12.29 -4.73
C GLU A 43 3.25 12.16 -4.33
N TYR A 44 2.79 10.93 -4.06
CA TYR A 44 1.41 10.64 -3.69
C TYR A 44 1.33 9.98 -2.30
N PRO A 45 1.58 10.76 -1.23
CA PRO A 45 1.40 10.26 0.13
C PRO A 45 -0.05 9.90 0.40
N MET A 46 -0.30 8.96 1.30
CA MET A 46 -1.65 8.46 1.60
C MET A 46 -2.54 9.48 2.32
N LEU A 47 -1.94 10.52 2.93
CA LEU A 47 -2.64 11.54 3.72
C LEU A 47 -3.64 10.88 4.70
N ASN A 48 -4.91 11.29 4.66
CA ASN A 48 -5.98 10.77 5.54
C ASN A 48 -6.89 9.74 4.83
N MET A 49 -6.44 9.14 3.73
CA MET A 49 -7.23 8.14 3.00
C MET A 49 -7.61 6.97 3.93
N GLY A 50 -8.90 6.63 3.91
CA GLY A 50 -9.44 5.49 4.65
C GLY A 50 -9.59 5.67 6.16
N MET A 51 -9.29 6.83 6.75
CA MET A 51 -9.35 7.01 8.22
C MET A 51 -10.71 6.65 8.86
N THR A 52 -11.82 6.80 8.14
CA THR A 52 -13.18 6.57 8.67
C THR A 52 -13.90 5.41 8.00
N TRP A 53 -13.20 4.61 7.20
CA TRP A 53 -13.82 3.54 6.42
C TRP A 53 -13.89 2.22 7.18
N ASP A 54 -13.02 2.05 8.17
CA ASP A 54 -12.96 0.86 8.99
C ASP A 54 -13.97 0.98 10.14
N PRO A 55 -14.72 -0.09 10.46
CA PRO A 55 -15.49 -0.14 11.67
C PRO A 55 -14.57 -0.12 12.90
N PRO A 56 -15.07 0.29 14.09
CA PRO A 56 -14.26 0.42 15.30
C PRO A 56 -13.62 -0.89 15.79
N GLU A 57 -14.07 -2.04 15.30
CA GLU A 57 -13.64 -3.36 15.76
C GLU A 57 -12.43 -3.93 14.98
N LEU A 58 -11.92 -3.20 13.99
CA LEU A 58 -10.85 -3.62 13.06
C LEU A 58 -9.45 -3.18 13.51
#